data_AF-A0A7W4UG46-F1
#
_entry.id   AF-A0A7W4UG46-F1
#
_cell.length_a   1.000
_cell.length_b   1.000
_cell.length_c   1.000
_cell.angle_alpha   90.00
_cell.angle_beta   90.00
_cell.angle_gamma   90.00
#
_symmetry.space_group_name_H-M   'P 1'
#
loop_
_entity.id
_entity.type
_entity.pdbx_description
1 polymer ?
#
loop_
_entity_poly.entity_id
_entity_poly.type
_entity_poly.pdbx_seq_one_letter_code
_entity_poly.pdbx_strand_id
1 'polypeptide(L)'
;MIWTLLVIFLGPAVLFGALMALFPTPDEPAPWRVRLARSLERVADRLRRHQPGPPDPFVVLRLQTRLGVVADHARALEGAPRTFALAERVIATQLAYDQLLAEACRLAGVEVLQRAPGDPQERFREEVELAARGWSW
;
A
#
# COMPACT_ATOMS: atom_id res chain seq x y z
N MET A 1 -2.04 52.26 32.78
CA MET A 1 -2.54 53.06 31.63
C MET A 1 -1.63 53.00 30.40
N ILE A 2 -0.29 52.92 30.53
CA ILE A 2 0.62 52.80 29.37
C ILE A 2 0.54 51.42 28.67
N TRP A 3 0.41 50.34 29.44
CA TRP A 3 0.33 48.97 28.89
C TRP A 3 -0.93 48.73 28.05
N THR A 4 -2.07 49.32 28.44
CA THR A 4 -3.31 49.25 27.68
C THR A 4 -3.22 49.99 26.35
N LEU A 5 -2.54 51.15 26.32
CA LEU A 5 -2.29 51.88 25.08
C LEU A 5 -1.33 51.11 24.15
N LEU A 6 -0.32 50.45 24.72
CA LEU A 6 0.64 49.62 23.98
C LEU A 6 -0.02 48.42 23.32
N VAL A 7 -0.92 47.71 24.01
CA VAL A 7 -1.65 46.58 23.44
C VAL A 7 -2.64 47.02 22.36
N ILE A 8 -3.31 48.17 22.55
CA ILE A 8 -4.24 48.73 21.56
C ILE A 8 -3.54 49.18 20.28
N PHE A 9 -2.31 49.71 20.37
CA PHE A 9 -1.57 50.15 19.19
C PHE A 9 -0.72 49.04 18.54
N LEU A 10 -0.03 48.23 19.34
CA LEU A 10 0.89 47.22 18.86
C LEU A 10 0.16 45.91 18.51
N GLY A 11 -0.92 45.60 19.23
CA GLY A 11 -1.72 44.38 19.01
C GLY A 11 -2.26 44.26 17.59
N PRO A 12 -2.94 45.28 17.04
CA PRO A 12 -3.45 45.24 15.66
C PRO A 12 -2.32 45.16 14.63
N ALA A 13 -1.18 45.83 14.85
CA ALA A 13 -0.04 45.79 13.93
C ALA A 13 0.62 44.41 13.88
N VAL A 14 0.78 43.76 15.04
CA VAL A 14 1.31 42.40 15.15
C VAL A 14 0.32 41.39 14.56
N LEU A 15 -0.97 41.53 14.86
CA LEU A 15 -2.03 40.69 14.31
C LEU A 15 -2.11 40.83 12.78
N PHE A 16 -1.99 42.05 12.27
CA PHE A 16 -1.99 42.35 10.84
C PHE A 16 -0.75 41.79 10.14
N GLY A 17 0.44 41.92 10.75
CA GLY A 17 1.66 41.28 10.25
C GLY A 17 1.57 39.75 10.23
N ALA A 18 0.97 39.15 11.26
CA ALA A 18 0.72 37.71 11.32
C ALA A 18 -0.31 37.25 10.28
N LEU A 19 -1.37 38.04 10.06
CA LEU A 19 -2.39 37.80 9.05
C LEU A 19 -1.80 37.91 7.64
N MET A 20 -0.98 38.94 7.39
CA MET A 20 -0.28 39.14 6.12
C MET A 20 0.75 38.06 5.83
N ALA A 21 1.39 37.47 6.86
CA ALA A 21 2.25 36.30 6.69
C ALA A 21 1.48 35.02 6.29
N LEU A 22 0.14 35.02 6.45
CA LEU A 22 -0.75 33.96 5.99
C LEU A 22 -1.14 34.15 4.51
N PHE A 23 -1.25 35.40 4.04
CA PHE A 23 -1.61 35.74 2.67
C PHE A 23 -0.40 35.70 1.71
N PRO A 24 -0.51 35.04 0.55
CA PRO A 24 0.60 34.86 -0.38
C PRO A 24 0.97 36.18 -1.07
N THR A 25 2.15 36.71 -0.78
CA THR A 25 2.79 37.72 -1.62
C THR A 25 3.71 37.01 -2.63
N PRO A 26 3.62 37.35 -3.93
CA PRO A 26 4.26 36.60 -5.01
C PRO A 26 5.80 36.64 -5.03
N ASP A 27 6.46 37.53 -4.27
CA ASP A 27 7.89 37.81 -4.49
C ASP A 27 8.86 37.27 -3.44
N GLU A 28 8.44 36.86 -2.23
CA GLU A 28 9.37 36.30 -1.23
C GLU A 28 8.73 35.22 -0.33
N PRO A 29 9.17 33.94 -0.39
CA PRO A 29 8.65 32.90 0.49
C PRO A 29 9.15 33.13 1.93
N ALA A 30 8.20 33.40 2.84
CA ALA A 30 8.49 33.59 4.25
C ALA A 30 9.36 32.45 4.83
N PRO A 31 10.37 32.75 5.68
CA PRO A 31 11.39 31.80 6.12
C PRO A 31 10.84 30.60 6.93
N TRP A 32 9.66 30.73 7.53
CA TRP A 32 8.97 29.63 8.20
C TRP A 32 8.45 28.58 7.22
N ARG A 33 8.03 28.98 6.01
CA ARG A 33 7.57 28.05 4.96
C ARG A 33 8.71 27.19 4.44
N VAL A 34 9.90 27.77 4.25
CA VAL A 34 11.09 27.01 3.86
C VAL A 34 11.46 25.99 4.95
N ARG A 35 11.36 26.37 6.23
CA ARG A 35 11.55 25.42 7.34
C ARG A 35 10.48 24.34 7.38
N LEU A 36 9.23 24.68 7.12
CA LEU A 36 8.11 23.74 7.09
C LEU A 36 8.25 22.76 5.91
N ALA A 37 8.60 23.25 4.73
CA ALA A 37 8.92 22.45 3.55
C ALA A 37 10.06 21.46 3.84
N ARG A 38 11.18 21.92 4.42
CA ARG A 38 12.28 21.03 4.84
C ARG A 38 11.86 20.00 5.89
N SER A 39 10.96 20.38 6.80
CA SER A 39 10.43 19.45 7.81
C SER A 39 9.56 18.39 7.16
N LEU A 40 8.69 18.78 6.24
CA LEU A 40 7.84 17.89 5.45
C LEU A 40 8.68 16.98 4.54
N GLU A 41 9.75 17.49 3.92
CA GLU A 41 10.69 16.70 3.13
C GLU A 41 11.38 15.63 3.99
N ARG A 42 11.83 15.95 5.21
CA ARG A 42 12.41 14.93 6.11
C ARG A 42 11.39 13.85 6.50
N VAL A 43 10.13 14.22 6.69
CA VAL A 43 9.06 13.26 6.98
C VAL A 43 8.75 12.41 5.74
N ALA A 44 8.70 13.04 4.57
CA ALA A 44 8.51 12.37 3.28
C ALA A 44 9.68 11.42 2.98
N ASP A 45 10.92 11.79 3.27
CA ASP A 45 12.10 10.93 3.11
C ASP A 45 12.07 9.75 4.08
N ARG A 46 11.62 9.97 5.33
CA ARG A 46 11.41 8.86 6.28
C ARG A 46 10.33 7.89 5.79
N LEU A 47 9.26 8.39 5.20
CA LEU A 47 8.20 7.58 4.59
C LEU A 47 8.69 6.86 3.32
N ARG A 48 9.43 7.56 2.44
CA ARG A 48 9.98 7.03 1.19
C ARG A 48 11.03 5.94 1.42
N ARG A 49 11.81 6.03 2.51
CA ARG A 49 12.74 4.96 2.93
C ARG A 49 12.05 3.62 3.21
N HIS A 50 10.73 3.60 3.35
CA HIS A 50 9.96 2.37 3.56
C HIS A 50 9.39 1.75 2.29
N GLN A 51 9.67 2.30 1.09
CA GLN A 51 9.36 1.57 -0.14
C GLN A 51 10.43 0.49 -0.35
N PRO A 52 10.10 -0.81 -0.18
CA PRO A 52 11.03 -1.86 -0.54
C PRO A 52 11.38 -1.72 -2.03
N GLY A 53 12.64 -1.95 -2.36
CA GLY A 53 13.10 -1.96 -3.75
C GLY A 53 12.35 -2.99 -4.60
N PRO A 54 12.50 -2.93 -5.94
CA PRO A 54 11.86 -3.90 -6.82
C PRO A 54 12.24 -5.33 -6.40
N PRO A 55 11.27 -6.25 -6.30
CA PRO A 55 11.52 -7.62 -5.89
C PRO A 55 12.46 -8.32 -6.89
N ASP A 56 13.26 -9.26 -6.40
CA ASP A 56 14.16 -10.05 -7.24
C ASP A 56 13.36 -10.80 -8.33
N PRO A 57 13.67 -10.60 -9.63
CA PRO A 57 12.97 -11.25 -10.73
C PRO A 57 12.94 -12.79 -10.64
N PHE A 58 13.99 -13.42 -10.09
CA PHE A 58 14.02 -14.88 -9.97
C PHE A 58 13.08 -15.40 -8.88
N VAL A 59 12.86 -14.61 -7.83
CA VAL A 59 11.88 -14.93 -6.78
C VAL A 59 10.48 -14.84 -7.36
N VAL A 60 10.19 -13.79 -8.13
CA VAL A 60 8.91 -13.61 -8.83
C VAL A 60 8.65 -14.78 -9.79
N LEU A 61 9.62 -15.12 -10.65
CA LEU A 61 9.48 -16.22 -11.62
C LEU A 61 9.27 -17.58 -10.94
N ARG A 62 10.02 -17.85 -9.86
CA ARG A 62 9.85 -19.08 -9.07
C ARG A 62 8.44 -19.17 -8.48
N LEU A 63 7.92 -18.06 -7.98
CA LEU A 63 6.59 -18.03 -7.40
C LEU A 63 5.50 -18.20 -8.47
N GLN A 64 5.61 -17.53 -9.62
CA GLN A 64 4.72 -17.72 -10.76
C GLN A 64 4.70 -19.19 -11.23
N THR A 65 5.88 -19.82 -11.32
CA THR A 65 5.98 -21.24 -11.69
C THR A 65 5.26 -22.15 -10.69
N ARG A 66 5.42 -21.90 -9.38
CA ARG A 66 4.74 -22.67 -8.32
C ARG A 66 3.22 -22.45 -8.34
N LEU A 67 2.78 -21.21 -8.55
CA LEU A 67 1.36 -20.89 -8.72
C LEU A 67 0.75 -21.64 -9.90
N GLY A 68 1.44 -21.67 -11.05
CA GLY A 68 0.95 -22.37 -12.25
C GLY A 68 0.75 -23.86 -12.01
N VAL A 69 1.73 -24.52 -11.37
CA VAL A 69 1.63 -25.94 -11.01
C VAL A 69 0.44 -26.21 -10.08
N VAL A 70 0.22 -25.37 -9.06
CA VAL A 70 -0.90 -25.55 -8.13
C VAL A 70 -2.25 -25.22 -8.79
N ALA A 71 -2.30 -24.21 -9.65
CA ALA A 71 -3.50 -23.86 -10.42
C ALA A 71 -3.91 -24.98 -11.38
N ASP A 72 -2.94 -25.57 -12.09
CA ASP A 72 -3.16 -26.76 -12.92
C ASP A 72 -3.67 -27.93 -12.09
N HIS A 73 -3.13 -28.10 -10.87
CA HIS A 73 -3.60 -29.14 -9.96
C HIS A 73 -5.06 -28.91 -9.51
N ALA A 74 -5.41 -27.68 -9.17
CA ALA A 74 -6.77 -27.31 -8.79
C ALA A 74 -7.75 -27.58 -9.94
N ARG A 75 -7.42 -27.15 -11.17
CA ARG A 75 -8.21 -27.41 -12.39
C ARG A 75 -8.36 -28.90 -12.67
N ALA A 76 -7.31 -29.69 -12.50
CA ALA A 76 -7.37 -31.14 -12.68
C ALA A 76 -8.30 -31.83 -11.66
N LEU A 77 -8.42 -31.29 -10.45
CA LEU A 77 -9.31 -31.83 -9.41
C LEU A 77 -10.79 -31.53 -9.68
N GLU A 78 -11.12 -30.45 -10.38
CA GLU A 78 -12.50 -30.13 -10.77
C GLU A 78 -13.11 -31.18 -11.71
N GLY A 79 -12.28 -31.77 -12.58
CA GLY A 79 -12.69 -32.84 -13.51
C GLY A 79 -12.56 -34.26 -12.95
N ALA A 80 -12.07 -34.43 -11.72
CA ALA A 80 -11.78 -35.76 -11.17
C ALA A 80 -13.05 -36.52 -10.74
N PRO A 81 -13.08 -37.86 -10.90
CA PRO A 81 -14.15 -38.69 -10.34
C PRO A 81 -14.26 -38.51 -8.83
N ARG A 82 -15.50 -38.48 -8.29
CA ARG A 82 -15.76 -38.36 -6.85
C ARG A 82 -15.29 -39.61 -6.10
N THR A 83 -14.02 -39.60 -5.69
CA THR A 83 -13.40 -40.61 -4.83
C THR A 83 -13.45 -40.17 -3.37
N PHE A 84 -13.32 -41.12 -2.44
CA PHE A 84 -13.50 -40.90 -1.00
C PHE A 84 -12.53 -39.87 -0.39
N ALA A 85 -11.42 -39.55 -1.07
CA ALA A 85 -10.40 -38.58 -0.65
C ALA A 85 -10.40 -37.26 -1.45
N LEU A 86 -11.37 -37.07 -2.36
CA LEU A 86 -11.39 -35.89 -3.24
C LEU A 86 -11.58 -34.59 -2.44
N ALA A 87 -12.47 -34.59 -1.45
CA ALA A 87 -12.78 -33.39 -0.67
C ALA A 87 -11.54 -32.84 0.07
N GLU A 88 -10.81 -33.71 0.77
CA GLU A 88 -9.58 -33.34 1.48
C GLU A 88 -8.53 -32.81 0.51
N ARG A 89 -8.35 -33.48 -0.64
CA ARG A 89 -7.39 -33.07 -1.66
C ARG A 89 -7.73 -31.71 -2.26
N VAL A 90 -9.01 -31.44 -2.51
CA VAL A 90 -9.50 -30.13 -2.95
C VAL A 90 -9.18 -29.08 -1.90
N ILE A 91 -9.54 -29.30 -0.64
CA ILE A 91 -9.28 -28.34 0.45
C ILE A 91 -7.77 -28.06 0.57
N ALA A 92 -6.93 -29.09 0.59
CA ALA A 92 -5.48 -28.93 0.70
C ALA A 92 -4.89 -28.15 -0.49
N THR A 93 -5.36 -28.43 -1.71
CA THR A 93 -4.89 -27.74 -2.92
C THR A 93 -5.32 -26.27 -2.91
N GLN A 94 -6.56 -25.98 -2.52
CA GLN A 94 -7.07 -24.62 -2.43
C GLN A 94 -6.34 -23.79 -1.36
N LEU A 95 -6.05 -24.38 -0.20
CA LEU A 95 -5.26 -23.73 0.84
C LEU A 95 -3.82 -23.44 0.38
N ALA A 96 -3.19 -24.39 -0.33
CA ALA A 96 -1.86 -24.18 -0.89
C ALA A 96 -1.87 -23.06 -1.94
N TYR A 97 -2.91 -22.99 -2.76
CA TYR A 97 -3.08 -21.94 -3.76
C TYR A 97 -3.22 -20.56 -3.10
N ASP A 98 -4.11 -20.42 -2.12
CA ASP A 98 -4.34 -19.16 -1.40
C ASP A 98 -3.06 -18.65 -0.70
N GLN A 99 -2.25 -19.56 -0.15
CA GLN A 99 -0.97 -19.19 0.48
C GLN A 99 0.03 -18.62 -0.53
N LEU A 100 0.13 -19.23 -1.72
CA LEU A 100 1.01 -18.75 -2.80
C LEU A 100 0.50 -17.44 -3.38
N LEU A 101 -0.83 -17.27 -3.48
CA LEU A 101 -1.46 -16.05 -3.97
C LEU A 101 -1.18 -14.88 -3.03
N ALA A 102 -1.33 -15.10 -1.72
CA ALA A 102 -0.97 -14.10 -0.72
C ALA A 102 0.54 -13.76 -0.74
N GLU A 103 1.42 -14.72 -1.01
CA GLU A 103 2.85 -14.47 -1.19
C GLU A 103 3.13 -13.60 -2.43
N ALA A 104 2.43 -13.86 -3.54
CA ALA A 104 2.56 -13.09 -4.76
C ALA A 104 2.05 -11.65 -4.58
N CYS A 105 0.91 -11.49 -3.92
CA CYS A 105 0.36 -10.18 -3.56
C CYS A 105 1.35 -9.38 -2.70
N ARG A 106 1.97 -9.99 -1.69
CA ARG A 106 3.01 -9.33 -0.88
C ARG A 106 4.21 -8.88 -1.70
N LEU A 107 4.70 -9.72 -2.63
CA LEU A 107 5.80 -9.36 -3.52
C LEU A 107 5.43 -8.25 -4.51
N ALA A 108 4.18 -8.23 -4.97
CA ALA A 108 3.63 -7.21 -5.87
C ALA A 108 3.24 -5.91 -5.17
N GLY A 109 3.37 -5.84 -3.82
CA GLY A 109 2.92 -4.69 -3.03
C GLY A 109 1.40 -4.51 -2.99
N VAL A 110 0.64 -5.58 -3.27
CA VAL A 110 -0.82 -5.63 -3.15
C VAL A 110 -1.20 -5.87 -1.68
N GLU A 111 -2.17 -5.12 -1.18
CA GLU A 111 -2.68 -5.30 0.16
C GLU A 111 -3.52 -6.58 0.27
N VAL A 112 -2.99 -7.54 1.03
CA VAL A 112 -3.69 -8.79 1.38
C VAL A 112 -4.50 -8.53 2.64
N LEU A 113 -5.83 -8.56 2.51
CA LEU A 113 -6.72 -8.52 3.66
C LEU A 113 -6.61 -9.87 4.38
N GLN A 114 -6.29 -9.87 5.66
CA GLN A 114 -6.23 -11.10 6.45
C GLN A 114 -7.65 -11.61 6.74
N ARG A 115 -8.26 -12.25 5.74
CA ARG A 115 -9.56 -12.93 5.84
C ARG A 115 -9.34 -14.43 6.02
N ALA A 116 -10.43 -15.15 6.36
CA ALA A 116 -10.37 -16.59 6.51
C ALA A 116 -9.87 -17.24 5.19
N PRO A 117 -8.89 -18.17 5.25
CA PRO A 117 -8.44 -18.91 4.08
C PRO A 117 -9.60 -19.60 3.36
N GLY A 118 -9.57 -19.66 2.03
CA GLY A 118 -10.59 -20.32 1.22
C GLY A 118 -11.79 -19.47 0.80
N ASP A 119 -11.79 -18.15 1.03
CA ASP A 119 -12.83 -17.24 0.50
C ASP A 119 -12.66 -17.06 -1.02
N PRO A 120 -13.61 -17.56 -1.85
CA PRO A 120 -13.48 -17.48 -3.31
C PRO A 120 -13.49 -16.04 -3.85
N GLN A 121 -14.15 -15.09 -3.16
CA GLN A 121 -14.23 -13.71 -3.63
C GLN A 121 -12.92 -12.96 -3.42
N GLU A 122 -12.28 -13.12 -2.25
CA GLU A 122 -10.97 -12.53 -1.99
C GLU A 122 -9.90 -13.13 -2.91
N ARG A 123 -9.93 -14.45 -3.11
CA ARG A 123 -9.05 -15.09 -4.10
C ARG A 123 -9.18 -14.46 -5.47
N PHE A 124 -10.41 -14.33 -5.98
CA PHE A 124 -10.63 -13.73 -7.30
C PHE A 124 -10.14 -12.26 -7.36
N ARG A 125 -10.35 -11.48 -6.29
CA ARG A 125 -9.82 -10.11 -6.18
C ARG A 125 -8.29 -10.10 -6.30
N GLU A 126 -7.61 -10.96 -5.55
CA GLU A 126 -6.15 -11.07 -5.57
C GLU A 126 -5.62 -11.50 -6.95
N GLU A 127 -6.27 -12.46 -7.61
CA GLU A 127 -5.91 -12.90 -8.96
C GLU A 127 -5.99 -11.76 -9.98
N VAL A 128 -7.08 -10.98 -9.94
CA VAL A 128 -7.27 -9.83 -10.83
C VAL A 128 -6.23 -8.74 -10.57
N GLU A 129 -5.94 -8.43 -9.31
CA GLU A 129 -4.93 -7.43 -8.93
C GLU A 129 -3.52 -7.84 -9.39
N LEU A 130 -3.19 -9.13 -9.31
CA LEU A 130 -1.93 -9.66 -9.81
C LEU A 130 -1.86 -9.62 -11.34
N ALA A 131 -2.92 -10.05 -12.02
CA ALA A 131 -3.00 -10.00 -13.48
C ALA A 131 -2.87 -8.57 -14.02
N ALA A 132 -3.51 -7.59 -13.35
CA ALA A 132 -3.41 -6.17 -13.69
C ALA A 132 -1.97 -5.63 -13.56
N ARG A 133 -1.14 -6.25 -12.71
CA ARG A 133 0.30 -5.94 -12.54
C ARG A 133 1.21 -6.75 -13.44
N GLY A 134 0.65 -7.49 -14.40
CA GLY A 134 1.41 -8.29 -15.37
C GLY A 134 1.90 -9.64 -14.83
N TRP A 135 1.35 -10.11 -13.70
CA TRP A 135 1.62 -11.47 -13.25
C TRP A 135 0.82 -12.47 -14.08
N SER A 136 1.44 -13.60 -14.37
CA SER A 136 0.82 -14.71 -15.09
C SER A 136 1.32 -16.03 -14.53
N TRP A 137 0.46 -17.04 -14.50
CA TRP A 137 0.77 -18.40 -14.08
C TRP A 137 -0.16 -19.41 -14.75
#